data_AF-A0A9P9EQ23-F1
#
_entry.id   AF-A0A9P9EQ23-F1
#
_cell.length_a   1.000
_cell.length_b   1.000
_cell.length_c   1.000
_cell.angle_alpha   90.00
_cell.angle_beta   90.00
_cell.angle_gamma   90.00
#
_symmetry.space_group_name_H-M   'P 1'
#
loop_
_entity.id
_entity.type
_entity.pdbx_description
1 polymer ?
#
loop_
_entity_poly.entity_id
_entity_poly.type
_entity_poly.pdbx_seq_one_letter_code
_entity_poly.pdbx_strand_id
1 'polypeptide(L)'
;MGAYVSRGQCYSHYNVTLNCTVDYVDRNKTIIKALGDIQKGQFQGDADIAGIGIFATFLGVTSFSLTLSFIVVVLGMVKHRIFPFQRCGDDFILLNGIAPPRRKKIKPGFSEILQGMVLSCSDAQIFTGAAYALTLRYFRGCVITAYHYNIVANLMLLTCATHLMAITVVRDYWEYLWLAVLRVICMTGVFLVTGLLLSNQNAAMDDVFPTKIPQHDDTTSPLFLAAACFQSNGTQLGETLGTSFSPGKVKDSFVFSNPGNRIEGWNKYLIILLWYTVAVTMELAMLIRRGSRRDRNGRRKRMVKAFWRVAVRRVIRHLKWVGHYVLTIYYLGGIGICMWTVVESGKYVSGLRDWVQGSGWLERNQYGLNPENDATSFGQLVPIFTSALILFTLLEMFSCKLLLSYPLHLRSTSN
;
A
#
# COMPACT_ATOMS: atom_id res chain seq x y z
N MET A 1 -3.62 -15.70 -18.08
CA MET A 1 -2.26 -15.17 -18.33
C MET A 1 -1.59 -14.78 -17.02
N GLY A 2 -0.94 -15.74 -16.34
CA GLY A 2 -0.23 -15.62 -15.03
C GLY A 2 0.71 -14.39 -14.88
N ALA A 3 1.10 -14.00 -13.66
CA ALA A 3 2.02 -12.88 -13.41
C ALA A 3 3.53 -13.20 -13.62
N TYR A 4 3.85 -14.48 -13.88
CA TYR A 4 5.13 -14.96 -14.41
C TYR A 4 4.74 -15.53 -15.75
N VAL A 5 4.97 -14.77 -16.80
CA VAL A 5 4.94 -15.36 -18.12
C VAL A 5 6.27 -15.04 -18.74
N SER A 6 7.15 -16.03 -18.76
CA SER A 6 8.31 -15.92 -19.63
C SER A 6 7.84 -15.95 -21.09
N ARG A 7 8.73 -15.55 -21.98
CA ARG A 7 8.59 -15.79 -23.43
C ARG A 7 8.15 -17.23 -23.76
N GLY A 8 8.74 -18.23 -23.10
CA GLY A 8 8.42 -19.64 -23.32
C GLY A 8 6.99 -20.00 -22.92
N GLN A 9 6.51 -19.48 -21.79
CA GLN A 9 5.13 -19.71 -21.33
C GLN A 9 4.10 -18.98 -22.18
N CYS A 10 4.42 -17.78 -22.69
CA CYS A 10 3.53 -17.06 -23.60
C CYS A 10 3.28 -17.87 -24.87
N TYR A 11 4.34 -18.46 -25.41
CA TYR A 11 4.23 -19.33 -26.58
C TYR A 11 3.51 -20.64 -26.25
N SER A 12 3.96 -21.39 -25.24
CA SER A 12 3.47 -22.75 -24.98
C SER A 12 2.04 -22.81 -24.43
N HIS A 13 1.63 -21.82 -23.63
CA HIS A 13 0.34 -21.84 -22.94
C HIS A 13 -0.70 -20.89 -23.53
N TYR A 14 -0.27 -19.79 -24.14
CA TYR A 14 -1.17 -18.77 -24.68
C TYR A 14 -1.08 -18.62 -26.19
N ASN A 15 -0.17 -19.36 -26.85
CA ASN A 15 0.10 -19.26 -28.29
C ASN A 15 0.42 -17.82 -28.75
N VAL A 16 1.09 -17.06 -27.87
CA VAL A 16 1.53 -15.69 -28.15
C VAL A 16 3.04 -15.71 -28.41
N THR A 17 3.44 -15.39 -29.64
CA THR A 17 4.85 -15.23 -30.02
C THR A 17 5.31 -13.80 -29.72
N LEU A 18 6.27 -13.67 -28.80
CA LEU A 18 6.85 -12.37 -28.45
C LEU A 18 8.14 -12.13 -29.24
N ASN A 19 8.18 -11.01 -29.96
CA ASN A 19 9.39 -10.48 -30.57
C ASN A 19 10.15 -9.62 -29.55
N CYS A 20 11.26 -10.16 -29.05
CA CYS A 20 12.12 -9.51 -28.06
C CYS A 20 13.41 -8.93 -28.67
N THR A 21 13.48 -8.79 -30.00
CA THR A 21 14.69 -8.27 -30.65
C THR A 21 14.81 -6.75 -30.46
N VAL A 22 16.04 -6.27 -30.34
CA VAL A 22 16.36 -4.84 -30.36
C VAL A 22 17.17 -4.57 -31.61
N ASP A 23 16.56 -3.88 -32.56
CA ASP A 23 17.23 -3.52 -33.82
C ASP A 23 17.90 -2.16 -33.65
N TYR A 24 19.20 -2.11 -33.91
CA TYR A 24 20.00 -0.90 -33.78
C TYR A 24 20.28 -0.28 -35.15
N VAL A 25 20.24 1.05 -35.24
CA VAL A 25 20.63 1.82 -36.44
C VAL A 25 22.16 1.79 -36.61
N ASP A 26 22.89 1.85 -35.50
CA ASP A 26 24.35 1.94 -35.49
C ASP A 26 25.01 0.65 -35.00
N ARG A 27 26.22 0.36 -35.51
CA ARG A 27 27.06 -0.78 -35.09
C ARG A 27 27.46 -0.69 -33.62
N ASN A 28 27.50 0.52 -33.06
CA ASN A 28 27.80 0.76 -31.65
C ASN A 28 26.62 0.47 -30.70
N LYS A 29 25.45 0.06 -31.22
CA LYS A 29 24.24 -0.27 -30.43
C LYS A 29 23.73 0.86 -29.52
N THR A 30 23.94 2.11 -29.93
CA THR A 30 23.53 3.29 -29.15
C THR A 30 22.15 3.81 -29.56
N ILE A 31 21.78 3.66 -30.84
CA ILE A 31 20.52 4.17 -31.37
C ILE A 31 19.64 2.98 -31.78
N ILE A 32 18.50 2.84 -31.13
CA ILE A 32 17.51 1.80 -31.41
C ILE A 32 16.58 2.26 -32.53
N LYS A 33 16.48 1.45 -33.59
CA LYS A 33 15.59 1.62 -34.74
C LYS A 33 14.19 1.09 -34.46
N ALA A 34 14.11 -0.11 -33.87
CA ALA A 34 12.88 -0.80 -33.56
C ALA A 34 13.05 -1.67 -32.31
N LEU A 35 11.96 -1.84 -31.57
CA LEU A 35 11.86 -2.67 -30.37
C LEU A 35 10.80 -3.73 -30.63
N GLY A 36 11.25 -4.96 -30.90
CA GLY A 36 10.39 -6.02 -31.41
C GLY A 36 9.70 -5.56 -32.70
N ASP A 37 8.37 -5.48 -32.66
CA ASP A 37 7.56 -5.08 -33.82
C ASP A 37 7.21 -3.58 -33.83
N ILE A 38 7.71 -2.81 -32.85
CA ILE A 38 7.31 -1.41 -32.63
C ILE A 38 8.42 -0.46 -33.09
N GLN A 39 8.07 0.50 -33.95
CA GLN A 39 8.95 1.60 -34.35
C GLN A 39 8.66 2.87 -33.54
N LYS A 40 9.59 3.82 -33.60
CA LYS A 40 9.43 5.13 -32.96
C LYS A 40 8.17 5.83 -33.48
N GLY A 41 7.31 6.28 -32.58
CA GLY A 41 6.03 6.92 -32.87
C GLY A 41 4.85 5.95 -33.07
N GLN A 42 5.07 4.65 -32.95
CA GLN A 42 4.04 3.60 -33.08
C GLN A 42 3.74 2.90 -31.76
N PHE A 43 4.33 3.33 -30.64
CA PHE A 43 4.08 2.70 -29.36
C PHE A 43 2.68 3.07 -28.85
N GLN A 44 1.78 2.10 -28.79
CA GLN A 44 0.42 2.31 -28.27
C GLN A 44 0.45 2.45 -26.75
N GLY A 45 0.09 3.65 -26.27
CA GLY A 45 -0.08 3.90 -24.84
C GLY A 45 -1.32 3.19 -24.29
N ASP A 46 -1.25 2.71 -23.05
CA ASP A 46 -2.37 2.07 -22.36
C ASP A 46 -2.87 2.98 -21.23
N ALA A 47 -3.86 3.81 -21.56
CA ALA A 47 -4.46 4.74 -20.63
C ALA A 47 -5.17 4.03 -19.45
N ASP A 48 -5.54 2.75 -19.58
CA ASP A 48 -6.14 1.97 -18.49
C ASP A 48 -5.09 1.41 -17.51
N ILE A 49 -3.80 1.54 -17.82
CA ILE A 49 -2.70 1.11 -16.96
C ILE A 49 -1.83 2.28 -16.51
N ALA A 50 -1.37 3.09 -17.47
CA ALA A 50 -0.52 4.25 -17.25
C ALA A 50 -1.28 5.59 -17.32
N GLY A 51 -2.61 5.57 -17.34
CA GLY A 51 -3.42 6.80 -17.41
C GLY A 51 -3.18 7.77 -16.25
N ILE A 52 -3.27 9.06 -16.54
CA ILE A 52 -3.07 10.14 -15.55
C ILE A 52 -4.09 10.08 -14.44
N GLY A 53 -5.34 9.71 -14.75
CA GLY A 53 -6.42 9.57 -13.79
C GLY A 53 -6.16 8.48 -12.76
N ILE A 54 -5.61 7.34 -13.19
CA ILE A 54 -5.23 6.23 -12.27
C ILE A 54 -4.12 6.70 -11.35
N PHE A 55 -3.05 7.25 -11.91
CA PHE A 55 -1.91 7.71 -11.12
C PHE A 55 -2.32 8.79 -10.12
N ALA A 56 -3.05 9.81 -10.57
CA ALA A 56 -3.56 10.89 -9.73
C ALA A 56 -4.49 10.37 -8.63
N THR A 57 -5.37 9.41 -8.93
CA THR A 57 -6.26 8.80 -7.93
C THR A 57 -5.45 8.03 -6.89
N PHE A 58 -4.53 7.17 -7.32
CA PHE A 58 -3.74 6.37 -6.39
C PHE A 58 -2.89 7.26 -5.48
N LEU A 59 -2.18 8.23 -6.07
CA LEU A 59 -1.35 9.18 -5.33
C LEU A 59 -2.20 10.08 -4.43
N GLY A 60 -3.34 10.58 -4.93
CA GLY A 60 -4.24 11.45 -4.20
C GLY A 60 -4.88 10.78 -2.98
N VAL A 61 -5.45 9.58 -3.14
CA VAL A 61 -6.05 8.81 -2.02
C VAL A 61 -4.98 8.45 -0.99
N THR A 62 -3.79 8.05 -1.43
CA THR A 62 -2.68 7.73 -0.52
C THR A 62 -2.20 8.97 0.24
N SER A 63 -2.03 10.10 -0.44
CA SER A 63 -1.59 11.37 0.17
C SER A 63 -2.63 11.94 1.14
N PHE A 64 -3.91 11.81 0.80
CA PHE A 64 -5.00 12.17 1.70
C PHE A 64 -5.00 11.29 2.95
N SER A 65 -4.89 9.97 2.80
CA SER A 65 -4.76 9.02 3.92
C SER A 65 -3.54 9.32 4.81
N LEU A 66 -2.41 9.69 4.21
CA LEU A 66 -1.19 10.10 4.92
C LEU A 66 -1.41 11.37 5.75
N THR A 67 -2.06 12.36 5.16
CA THR A 67 -2.37 13.63 5.83
C THR A 67 -3.31 13.40 7.02
N LEU A 68 -4.39 12.64 6.83
CA LEU A 68 -5.30 12.29 7.90
C LEU A 68 -4.62 11.48 9.01
N SER A 69 -3.77 10.52 8.64
CA SER A 69 -2.99 9.70 9.56
C SER A 69 -2.06 10.55 10.42
N PHE A 70 -1.36 11.51 9.81
CA PHE A 70 -0.51 12.47 10.50
C PHE A 70 -1.33 13.32 11.49
N ILE A 71 -2.47 13.87 11.07
CA ILE A 71 -3.35 14.65 11.94
C ILE A 71 -3.83 13.81 13.14
N VAL A 72 -4.27 12.56 12.91
CA VAL A 72 -4.72 11.67 13.99
C VAL A 72 -3.60 11.40 14.99
N VAL A 73 -2.39 11.14 14.52
CA VAL A 73 -1.24 10.89 15.41
C VAL A 73 -0.85 12.14 16.18
N VAL A 74 -0.80 13.32 15.55
CA VAL A 74 -0.52 14.60 16.22
C VAL A 74 -1.58 14.92 17.27
N LEU A 75 -2.87 14.82 16.93
CA LEU A 75 -3.96 15.02 17.89
C LEU A 75 -3.88 14.01 19.06
N GLY A 76 -3.47 12.77 18.76
CA GLY A 76 -3.23 11.74 19.77
C GLY A 76 -2.09 12.11 20.72
N MET A 77 -0.97 12.61 20.18
CA MET A 77 0.19 13.06 20.97
C MET A 77 -0.13 14.29 21.81
N VAL A 78 -0.79 15.30 21.23
CA VAL A 78 -1.20 16.52 21.95
C VAL A 78 -2.16 16.19 23.08
N LYS A 79 -3.18 15.38 22.82
CA LYS A 79 -4.13 14.93 23.86
C LYS A 79 -3.44 14.16 24.97
N HIS A 80 -2.40 13.38 24.65
CA HIS A 80 -1.61 12.65 25.64
C HIS A 80 -0.70 13.55 26.48
N ARG A 81 -0.08 14.56 25.86
CA ARG A 81 0.73 15.58 26.56
C ARG A 81 -0.09 16.47 27.49
N ILE A 82 -1.33 16.80 27.11
CA ILE A 82 -2.21 17.69 27.89
C ILE A 82 -2.94 16.93 29.01
N PHE A 83 -3.34 15.67 28.78
CA PHE A 83 -3.99 14.82 29.79
C PHE A 83 -3.23 13.49 29.99
N PRO A 84 -1.99 13.51 30.52
CA PRO A 84 -1.24 12.28 30.77
C PRO A 84 -1.89 11.41 31.86
N PHE A 85 -2.79 11.97 32.67
CA PHE A 85 -3.28 11.37 33.91
C PHE A 85 -4.68 10.74 33.82
N GLN A 86 -5.51 11.10 32.83
CA GLN A 86 -6.96 10.81 32.93
C GLN A 86 -7.43 9.51 32.26
N ARG A 87 -6.56 8.76 31.57
CA ARG A 87 -6.91 7.43 30.98
C ARG A 87 -6.39 6.24 31.77
N CYS A 88 -5.65 6.46 32.86
CA CYS A 88 -5.23 5.40 33.80
C CYS A 88 -5.87 5.53 35.19
N GLY A 89 -6.78 6.49 35.38
CA GLY A 89 -7.64 6.54 36.58
C GLY A 89 -8.62 5.36 36.66
N ASP A 90 -9.07 4.84 35.51
CA ASP A 90 -10.00 3.69 35.48
C ASP A 90 -9.33 2.35 35.84
N ASP A 91 -8.02 2.21 35.62
CA ASP A 91 -7.27 0.99 35.98
C ASP A 91 -6.94 0.93 37.50
N PHE A 92 -6.99 2.06 38.23
CA PHE A 92 -6.81 2.11 39.70
C PHE A 92 -8.14 1.97 40.47
N ILE A 93 -9.23 2.55 39.98
CA ILE A 93 -10.57 2.46 40.60
C ILE A 93 -11.09 1.01 40.63
N LEU A 94 -10.66 0.17 39.68
CA LEU A 94 -11.08 -1.25 39.58
C LEU A 94 -10.29 -2.22 40.48
N LEU A 95 -9.16 -1.79 41.05
CA LEU A 95 -8.45 -2.52 42.11
C LEU A 95 -9.12 -2.34 43.48
N ASN A 96 -9.87 -1.25 43.67
CA ASN A 96 -10.62 -0.93 44.88
C ASN A 96 -12.11 -1.35 44.82
N GLY A 97 -12.52 -2.14 43.82
CA GLY A 97 -13.87 -2.72 43.77
C GLY A 97 -15.01 -1.73 43.44
N ILE A 98 -14.70 -0.50 43.02
CA ILE A 98 -15.73 0.49 42.68
C ILE A 98 -16.20 0.24 41.24
N ALA A 99 -17.50 -0.01 41.08
CA ALA A 99 -18.10 -0.27 39.78
C ALA A 99 -17.95 0.95 38.84
N PRO A 100 -17.51 0.76 37.57
CA PRO A 100 -17.45 1.88 36.64
C PRO A 100 -18.86 2.39 36.33
N PRO A 101 -19.06 3.72 36.24
CA PRO A 101 -20.36 4.28 35.89
C PRO A 101 -20.81 3.77 34.52
N ARG A 102 -22.12 3.49 34.40
CA ARG A 102 -22.79 3.06 33.16
C ARG A 102 -22.33 3.96 32.00
N ARG A 103 -21.84 3.34 30.92
CA ARG A 103 -21.40 3.99 29.68
C ARG A 103 -22.44 5.02 29.23
N LYS A 104 -22.19 6.31 29.45
CA LYS A 104 -22.86 7.37 28.69
C LYS A 104 -22.45 7.17 27.23
N LYS A 105 -23.40 7.27 26.28
CA LYS A 105 -23.11 7.25 24.84
C LYS A 105 -22.19 8.44 24.54
N ILE A 106 -20.88 8.21 24.49
CA ILE A 106 -19.89 9.24 24.17
C ILE A 106 -20.09 9.57 22.69
N LYS A 107 -20.36 10.84 22.38
CA LYS A 107 -20.43 11.34 21.00
C LYS A 107 -19.11 11.00 20.29
N PRO A 108 -19.15 10.53 19.03
CA PRO A 108 -17.93 10.15 18.34
C PRO A 108 -16.97 11.35 18.23
N GLY A 109 -15.73 11.13 18.68
CA GLY A 109 -14.70 12.15 18.66
C GLY A 109 -14.31 12.50 17.22
N PHE A 110 -13.82 13.72 16.98
CA PHE A 110 -13.31 14.10 15.64
C PHE A 110 -12.22 13.13 15.13
N SER A 111 -11.38 12.60 16.02
CA SER A 111 -10.37 11.59 15.71
C SER A 111 -10.94 10.25 15.25
N GLU A 112 -12.17 9.89 15.64
CA GLU A 112 -12.83 8.66 15.17
C GLU A 112 -13.32 8.81 13.72
N ILE A 113 -13.83 10.00 13.37
CA ILE A 113 -14.23 10.33 12.00
C ILE A 113 -13.00 10.29 11.06
N LEU A 114 -11.88 10.88 11.46
CA LEU A 114 -10.63 10.84 10.67
C LEU A 114 -10.12 9.41 10.49
N GLN A 115 -10.17 8.58 11.54
CA GLN A 115 -9.81 7.16 11.44
C GLN A 115 -10.74 6.39 10.48
N GLY A 116 -12.04 6.69 10.50
CA GLY A 116 -13.00 6.13 9.55
C GLY A 116 -12.67 6.50 8.10
N MET A 117 -12.25 7.74 7.84
CA MET A 117 -11.79 8.15 6.50
C MET A 117 -10.52 7.43 6.06
N VAL A 118 -9.52 7.32 6.93
CA VAL A 118 -8.27 6.57 6.62
C VAL A 118 -8.61 5.12 6.27
N LEU A 119 -9.55 4.50 6.98
CA LEU A 119 -10.02 3.15 6.70
C LEU A 119 -10.74 3.06 5.35
N SER A 120 -11.62 4.02 5.03
CA SER A 120 -12.31 4.12 3.73
C SER A 120 -11.31 4.27 2.56
N CYS A 121 -10.28 5.10 2.73
CA CYS A 121 -9.20 5.24 1.75
C CYS A 121 -8.48 3.91 1.51
N SER A 122 -8.20 3.17 2.59
CA SER A 122 -7.58 1.85 2.47
C SER A 122 -8.49 0.85 1.78
N ASP A 123 -9.80 0.85 2.04
CA ASP A 123 -10.72 -0.10 1.41
C ASP A 123 -10.81 0.15 -0.09
N ALA A 124 -10.95 1.41 -0.51
CA ALA A 124 -10.91 1.82 -1.91
C ALA A 124 -9.63 1.33 -2.62
N GLN A 125 -8.47 1.54 -1.97
CA GLN A 125 -7.17 1.13 -2.49
C GLN A 125 -6.96 -0.38 -2.55
N ILE A 126 -7.52 -1.15 -1.61
CA ILE A 126 -7.46 -2.62 -1.66
C ILE A 126 -8.22 -3.13 -2.88
N PHE A 127 -9.43 -2.60 -3.14
CA PHE A 127 -10.22 -3.05 -4.29
C PHE A 127 -9.57 -2.66 -5.62
N THR A 128 -9.14 -1.41 -5.77
CA THR A 128 -8.46 -0.98 -6.99
C THR A 128 -7.14 -1.73 -7.16
N GLY A 129 -6.30 -1.79 -6.12
CA GLY A 129 -5.03 -2.50 -6.16
C GLY A 129 -5.17 -3.99 -6.46
N ALA A 130 -6.15 -4.68 -5.87
CA ALA A 130 -6.45 -6.07 -6.17
C ALA A 130 -6.91 -6.27 -7.61
N ALA A 131 -7.71 -5.34 -8.16
CA ALA A 131 -8.11 -5.39 -9.57
C ALA A 131 -6.89 -5.29 -10.49
N TYR A 132 -5.96 -4.36 -10.24
CA TYR A 132 -4.70 -4.26 -11.00
C TYR A 132 -3.85 -5.52 -10.88
N ALA A 133 -3.66 -6.02 -9.66
CA ALA A 133 -2.95 -7.26 -9.39
C ALA A 133 -3.55 -8.44 -10.17
N LEU A 134 -4.88 -8.55 -10.23
CA LEU A 134 -5.58 -9.58 -10.97
C LEU A 134 -5.47 -9.39 -12.49
N THR A 135 -5.62 -8.15 -12.98
CA THR A 135 -5.51 -7.81 -14.41
C THR A 135 -4.13 -8.14 -14.95
N LEU A 136 -3.08 -7.74 -14.24
CA LEU A 136 -1.71 -8.10 -14.60
C LEU A 136 -1.49 -9.61 -14.54
N ARG A 137 -2.00 -10.25 -13.50
CA ARG A 137 -1.79 -11.67 -13.25
C ARG A 137 -2.62 -12.60 -14.12
N TYR A 138 -3.70 -12.16 -14.75
CA TYR A 138 -4.56 -13.08 -15.51
C TYR A 138 -4.88 -12.62 -16.92
N PHE A 139 -4.79 -11.33 -17.23
CA PHE A 139 -5.28 -10.81 -18.50
C PHE A 139 -4.18 -10.23 -19.38
N ARG A 140 -3.18 -9.55 -18.79
CA ARG A 140 -2.19 -8.78 -19.58
C ARG A 140 -0.74 -9.27 -19.46
N GLY A 141 -0.47 -10.37 -18.77
CA GLY A 141 0.89 -10.83 -18.44
C GLY A 141 1.86 -10.96 -19.64
N CYS A 142 1.40 -11.41 -20.81
CA CYS A 142 2.28 -11.57 -21.99
C CYS A 142 2.51 -10.28 -22.79
N VAL A 143 1.55 -9.36 -22.77
CA VAL A 143 1.50 -8.21 -23.68
C VAL A 143 1.92 -6.91 -22.99
N ILE A 144 1.89 -6.90 -21.66
CA ILE A 144 2.29 -5.72 -20.90
C ILE A 144 3.76 -5.37 -21.12
N THR A 145 4.04 -4.10 -21.36
CA THR A 145 5.40 -3.61 -21.57
C THR A 145 6.11 -3.37 -20.24
N ALA A 146 7.45 -3.35 -20.25
CA ALA A 146 8.23 -3.10 -19.04
C ALA A 146 7.91 -1.72 -18.41
N TYR A 147 7.63 -0.70 -19.23
CA TYR A 147 7.12 0.61 -18.81
C TYR A 147 5.85 0.50 -17.97
N HIS A 148 4.79 -0.09 -18.53
CA HIS A 148 3.51 -0.25 -17.84
C HIS A 148 3.66 -1.11 -16.58
N TYR A 149 4.52 -2.13 -16.64
CA TYR A 149 4.82 -2.99 -15.50
C TYR A 149 5.44 -2.22 -14.33
N ASN A 150 6.43 -1.35 -14.60
CA ASN A 150 7.08 -0.50 -13.59
C ASN A 150 6.12 0.48 -12.94
N ILE A 151 5.19 1.05 -13.72
CA ILE A 151 4.13 1.92 -13.19
C ILE A 151 3.27 1.13 -12.21
N VAL A 152 2.71 0.00 -12.62
CA VAL A 152 1.81 -0.78 -11.75
C VAL A 152 2.53 -1.26 -10.49
N ALA A 153 3.78 -1.72 -10.59
CA ALA A 153 4.56 -2.13 -9.42
C ALA A 153 4.65 -1.00 -8.37
N ASN A 154 4.87 0.25 -8.80
CA ASN A 154 4.90 1.41 -7.91
C ASN A 154 3.50 1.80 -7.40
N LEU A 155 2.45 1.68 -8.21
CA LEU A 155 1.07 1.88 -7.75
C LEU A 155 0.69 0.86 -6.67
N MET A 156 1.12 -0.39 -6.79
CA MET A 156 0.89 -1.42 -5.78
C MET A 156 1.65 -1.12 -4.48
N LEU A 157 2.84 -0.50 -4.54
CA LEU A 157 3.53 -0.01 -3.36
C LEU A 157 2.75 1.12 -2.66
N LEU A 158 2.08 2.02 -3.41
CA LEU A 158 1.19 3.04 -2.84
C LEU A 158 -0.03 2.42 -2.14
N THR A 159 -0.64 1.37 -2.74
CA THR A 159 -1.70 0.60 -2.07
C THR A 159 -1.19 -0.03 -0.77
N CYS A 160 0.01 -0.61 -0.80
CA CYS A 160 0.66 -1.19 0.39
C CYS A 160 0.89 -0.14 1.49
N ALA A 161 1.39 1.04 1.12
CA ALA A 161 1.56 2.15 2.06
C ALA A 161 0.21 2.64 2.63
N THR A 162 -0.83 2.75 1.81
CA THR A 162 -2.17 3.17 2.26
C THR A 162 -2.73 2.24 3.33
N HIS A 163 -2.65 0.94 3.10
CA HIS A 163 -3.15 -0.03 4.08
C HIS A 163 -2.29 -0.07 5.34
N LEU A 164 -0.97 0.09 5.19
CA LEU A 164 -0.07 0.19 6.33
C LEU A 164 -0.45 1.37 7.23
N MET A 165 -0.82 2.52 6.65
CA MET A 165 -1.34 3.67 7.42
C MET A 165 -2.64 3.33 8.16
N ALA A 166 -3.58 2.64 7.50
CA ALA A 166 -4.84 2.26 8.13
C ALA A 166 -4.64 1.31 9.32
N ILE A 167 -3.86 0.25 9.17
CA ILE A 167 -3.62 -0.69 10.27
C ILE A 167 -2.78 -0.08 11.40
N THR A 168 -1.88 0.86 11.08
CA THR A 168 -1.05 1.51 12.09
C THR A 168 -1.81 2.57 12.87
N VAL A 169 -2.69 3.36 12.24
CA VAL A 169 -3.33 4.52 12.90
C VAL A 169 -4.72 4.23 13.46
N VAL A 170 -5.49 3.33 12.84
CA VAL A 170 -6.88 3.06 13.24
C VAL A 170 -6.91 2.17 14.48
N ARG A 171 -7.31 2.73 15.62
CA ARG A 171 -7.31 2.03 16.91
C ARG A 171 -8.30 0.89 16.97
N ASP A 172 -9.43 1.03 16.29
CA ASP A 172 -10.54 0.08 16.34
C ASP A 172 -10.66 -0.70 15.02
N TYR A 173 -9.51 -0.96 14.37
CA TYR A 173 -9.44 -1.74 13.14
C TYR A 173 -10.15 -3.10 13.25
N TRP A 174 -10.07 -3.73 14.43
CA TRP A 174 -10.66 -5.03 14.75
C TRP A 174 -12.04 -4.96 15.41
N GLU A 175 -12.76 -3.84 15.31
CA GLU A 175 -14.12 -3.75 15.88
C GLU A 175 -15.05 -4.82 15.30
N TYR A 176 -15.01 -4.99 13.98
CA TYR A 176 -15.71 -6.05 13.26
C TYR A 176 -14.71 -7.11 12.80
N LEU A 177 -14.50 -8.13 13.64
CA LEU A 177 -13.48 -9.18 13.43
C LEU A 177 -13.52 -9.78 12.02
N TRP A 178 -14.71 -10.11 11.50
CA TRP A 178 -14.85 -10.70 10.16
C TRP A 178 -14.34 -9.79 9.04
N LEU A 179 -14.73 -8.51 9.06
CA LEU A 179 -14.28 -7.53 8.09
C LEU A 179 -12.77 -7.26 8.21
N ALA A 180 -12.25 -7.20 9.43
CA ALA A 180 -10.82 -7.03 9.67
C ALA A 180 -10.00 -8.22 9.16
N VAL A 181 -10.46 -9.46 9.41
CA VAL A 181 -9.82 -10.67 8.87
C VAL A 181 -9.85 -10.65 7.35
N LEU A 182 -10.99 -10.34 6.73
CA LEU A 182 -11.12 -10.24 5.29
C LEU A 182 -10.13 -9.22 4.71
N ARG A 183 -10.04 -8.02 5.28
CA ARG A 183 -9.09 -6.98 4.87
C ARG A 183 -7.64 -7.45 4.98
N VAL A 184 -7.26 -8.09 6.08
CA VAL A 184 -5.91 -8.62 6.27
C VAL A 184 -5.60 -9.72 5.24
N ILE A 185 -6.55 -10.60 4.93
CA ILE A 185 -6.38 -11.63 3.90
C ILE A 185 -6.21 -11.00 2.52
N CYS A 186 -7.11 -10.11 2.11
CA CYS A 186 -7.04 -9.41 0.83
C CYS A 186 -5.72 -8.63 0.71
N MET A 187 -5.34 -7.91 1.76
CA MET A 187 -4.11 -7.14 1.76
C MET A 187 -2.86 -8.03 1.72
N THR A 188 -2.85 -9.14 2.45
CA THR A 188 -1.76 -10.12 2.38
C THR A 188 -1.63 -10.65 0.95
N GLY A 189 -2.75 -10.92 0.27
CA GLY A 189 -2.77 -11.25 -1.15
C GLY A 189 -2.13 -10.16 -2.02
N VAL A 190 -2.48 -8.89 -1.80
CA VAL A 190 -1.87 -7.75 -2.50
C VAL A 190 -0.36 -7.68 -2.23
N PHE A 191 0.10 -7.79 -0.98
CA PHE A 191 1.53 -7.82 -0.64
C PHE A 191 2.28 -8.95 -1.31
N LEU A 192 1.68 -10.14 -1.37
CA LEU A 192 2.27 -11.28 -2.06
C LEU A 192 2.38 -10.98 -3.55
N VAL A 193 1.33 -10.49 -4.20
CA VAL A 193 1.38 -10.14 -5.63
C VAL A 193 2.38 -9.02 -5.90
N THR A 194 2.46 -7.99 -5.06
CA THR A 194 3.47 -6.93 -5.19
C THR A 194 4.89 -7.48 -5.09
N GLY A 195 5.16 -8.32 -4.10
CA GLY A 195 6.48 -8.96 -3.95
C GLY A 195 6.82 -9.85 -5.14
N LEU A 196 5.83 -10.59 -5.62
CA LEU A 196 5.95 -11.43 -6.81
C LEU A 196 6.29 -10.59 -8.06
N LEU A 197 5.56 -9.49 -8.29
CA LEU A 197 5.81 -8.59 -9.42
C LEU A 197 7.23 -8.02 -9.36
N LEU A 198 7.65 -7.51 -8.20
CA LEU A 198 8.99 -6.98 -8.03
C LEU A 198 10.04 -8.08 -8.21
N SER A 199 9.86 -9.26 -7.61
CA SER A 199 10.81 -10.38 -7.71
C SER A 199 11.05 -10.82 -9.15
N ASN A 200 10.04 -10.73 -10.02
CA ASN A 200 10.17 -11.10 -11.44
C ASN A 200 11.03 -10.14 -12.24
N GLN A 201 11.26 -8.93 -11.75
CA GLN A 201 12.19 -7.98 -12.35
C GLN A 201 13.65 -8.36 -12.08
N ASN A 202 13.91 -9.33 -11.19
CA ASN A 202 15.26 -9.83 -10.89
C ASN A 202 15.64 -11.08 -11.70
N ALA A 203 14.87 -11.41 -12.73
CA ALA A 203 15.17 -12.59 -13.52
C ALA A 203 16.56 -12.45 -14.15
N ALA A 204 17.48 -13.32 -13.72
CA ALA A 204 18.86 -13.40 -14.20
C ALA A 204 18.91 -13.97 -15.63
N MET A 205 18.34 -13.22 -16.58
CA MET A 205 18.54 -13.43 -18.01
C MET A 205 19.71 -12.56 -18.48
N ASP A 206 20.19 -12.81 -19.70
CA ASP A 206 21.27 -12.05 -20.33
C ASP A 206 20.95 -10.53 -20.44
N ASP A 207 19.66 -10.17 -20.42
CA ASP A 207 19.16 -8.80 -20.44
C ASP A 207 18.54 -8.39 -19.10
N VAL A 208 19.06 -7.31 -18.51
CA VAL A 208 18.58 -6.75 -17.23
C VAL A 208 17.23 -6.07 -17.42
N PHE A 209 16.26 -6.36 -16.55
CA PHE A 209 14.95 -5.69 -16.57
C PHE A 209 15.13 -4.17 -16.44
N PRO A 210 14.59 -3.35 -17.36
CA PRO A 210 14.81 -1.92 -17.32
C PRO A 210 13.94 -1.26 -16.26
N THR A 211 14.52 -1.00 -15.08
CA THR A 211 13.83 -0.28 -13.99
C THR A 211 14.20 1.19 -13.94
N LYS A 212 15.40 1.58 -14.37
CA LYS A 212 15.85 2.97 -14.28
C LYS A 212 15.06 3.86 -15.23
N ILE A 213 14.74 5.06 -14.76
CA ILE A 213 14.29 6.15 -15.62
C ILE A 213 15.48 6.54 -16.51
N PRO A 214 15.38 6.47 -17.84
CA PRO A 214 16.46 6.88 -18.72
C PRO A 214 16.72 8.39 -18.60
N GLN A 215 17.91 8.82 -18.99
CA GLN A 215 18.23 10.25 -18.98
C GLN A 215 17.38 10.98 -20.04
N HIS A 216 17.12 12.28 -19.84
CA HIS A 216 16.31 13.06 -20.79
C HIS A 216 16.90 13.11 -22.21
N ASP A 217 18.22 12.99 -22.33
CA ASP A 217 18.92 12.99 -23.63
C ASP A 217 18.83 11.62 -24.34
N ASP A 218 18.60 10.55 -23.56
CA ASP A 218 18.44 9.20 -24.09
C ASP A 218 17.02 9.03 -24.60
N THR A 219 16.87 9.06 -25.93
CA THR A 219 15.56 8.82 -26.55
C THR A 219 15.25 7.34 -26.74
N THR A 220 16.14 6.42 -26.37
CA THR A 220 15.99 4.99 -26.65
C THR A 220 16.11 4.17 -25.38
N SER A 221 15.11 3.32 -25.11
CA SER A 221 15.15 2.42 -23.96
C SER A 221 14.39 1.12 -24.25
N PRO A 222 14.87 -0.03 -23.75
CA PRO A 222 14.14 -1.30 -23.82
C PRO A 222 12.84 -1.32 -22.98
N LEU A 223 12.49 -0.23 -22.28
CA LEU A 223 11.23 -0.06 -21.53
C LEU A 223 9.96 -0.37 -22.34
N PHE A 224 9.99 -0.18 -23.66
CA PHE A 224 8.82 -0.43 -24.51
C PHE A 224 8.65 -1.90 -24.93
N LEU A 225 9.64 -2.77 -24.66
CA LEU A 225 9.49 -4.21 -24.89
C LEU A 225 8.53 -4.84 -23.89
N ALA A 226 7.95 -5.98 -24.28
CA ALA A 226 7.11 -6.78 -23.40
C ALA A 226 7.90 -7.20 -22.14
N ALA A 227 7.30 -7.05 -20.96
CA ALA A 227 7.93 -7.41 -19.69
C ALA A 227 8.33 -8.90 -19.65
N ALA A 228 7.55 -9.76 -20.33
CA ALA A 228 7.81 -11.18 -20.51
C ALA A 228 9.14 -11.50 -21.22
N CYS A 229 9.73 -10.54 -21.96
CA CYS A 229 11.06 -10.68 -22.56
C CYS A 229 12.19 -10.69 -21.51
N PHE A 230 11.97 -10.05 -20.37
CA PHE A 230 12.96 -9.95 -19.29
C PHE A 230 12.70 -10.93 -18.14
N GLN A 231 11.56 -11.64 -18.15
CA GLN A 231 11.14 -12.52 -17.07
C GLN A 231 11.55 -13.99 -17.31
N SER A 232 11.89 -14.70 -16.24
CA SER A 232 12.22 -16.13 -16.29
C SER A 232 11.03 -17.02 -15.90
N ASN A 233 11.12 -18.31 -16.22
CA ASN A 233 10.09 -19.31 -15.93
C ASN A 233 9.94 -19.68 -14.45
N GLY A 234 10.87 -19.28 -13.57
CA GLY A 234 10.91 -19.71 -12.18
C GLY A 234 10.16 -18.79 -11.23
N THR A 235 9.54 -19.35 -10.19
CA THR A 235 8.99 -18.57 -9.07
C THR A 235 10.13 -18.07 -8.18
N GLN A 236 10.60 -16.87 -8.45
CA GLN A 236 11.76 -16.30 -7.75
C GLN A 236 11.43 -15.69 -6.39
N LEU A 237 10.16 -15.52 -6.00
CA LEU A 237 9.84 -14.82 -4.74
C LEU A 237 10.45 -15.51 -3.52
N GLY A 238 10.27 -16.82 -3.38
CA GLY A 238 10.77 -17.57 -2.22
C GLY A 238 12.29 -17.51 -2.11
N GLU A 239 12.98 -17.64 -3.25
CA GLU A 239 14.45 -17.54 -3.33
C GLU A 239 14.93 -16.12 -3.09
N THR A 240 14.26 -15.11 -3.65
CA THR A 240 14.59 -13.69 -3.48
C THR A 240 14.35 -13.25 -2.04
N LEU A 241 13.26 -13.69 -1.40
CA LEU A 241 13.02 -13.46 0.03
C LEU A 241 14.05 -14.21 0.89
N GLY A 242 14.30 -15.48 0.60
CA GLY A 242 15.28 -16.29 1.32
C GLY A 242 16.67 -15.66 1.30
N THR A 243 17.13 -15.19 0.14
CA THR A 243 18.40 -14.47 -0.02
C THR A 243 18.39 -13.08 0.62
N SER A 244 17.22 -12.43 0.73
CA SER A 244 17.06 -11.15 1.44
C SER A 244 17.20 -11.28 2.96
N PHE A 245 16.70 -12.38 3.53
CA PHE A 245 16.71 -12.63 4.97
C PHE A 245 17.83 -13.57 5.42
N SER A 246 18.72 -13.99 4.52
CA SER A 246 19.86 -14.86 4.85
C SER A 246 20.88 -14.13 5.74
N PRO A 247 21.44 -14.80 6.77
CA PRO A 247 22.47 -14.24 7.64
C PRO A 247 23.65 -13.69 6.82
N GLY A 248 24.06 -12.44 7.09
CA GLY A 248 25.14 -11.76 6.37
C GLY A 248 24.73 -10.97 5.12
N LYS A 249 23.59 -11.27 4.49
CA LYS A 249 23.08 -10.54 3.29
C LYS A 249 21.96 -9.53 3.59
N VAL A 250 21.46 -9.51 4.83
CA VAL A 250 20.40 -8.60 5.27
C VAL A 250 20.81 -7.14 5.06
N LYS A 251 22.02 -6.73 5.47
CA LYS A 251 22.47 -5.34 5.36
C LYS A 251 22.50 -4.87 3.90
N ASP A 252 22.97 -5.72 2.99
CA ASP A 252 23.03 -5.41 1.56
C ASP A 252 21.62 -5.28 0.96
N SER A 253 20.69 -6.11 1.43
CA SER A 253 19.29 -6.13 0.99
C SER A 253 18.50 -4.88 1.38
N PHE A 254 18.76 -4.36 2.59
CA PHE A 254 18.03 -3.23 3.18
C PHE A 254 18.71 -1.87 2.97
N VAL A 255 20.00 -1.84 2.63
CA VAL A 255 20.76 -0.58 2.53
C VAL A 255 21.33 -0.32 1.13
N PHE A 256 21.71 -1.37 0.39
CA PHE A 256 22.52 -1.23 -0.84
C PHE A 256 21.89 -1.93 -2.07
N SER A 257 20.58 -1.75 -2.28
CA SER A 257 19.89 -2.29 -3.46
C SER A 257 20.19 -1.45 -4.70
N ASN A 258 21.25 -1.79 -5.43
CA ASN A 258 21.57 -1.23 -6.74
C ASN A 258 21.12 -2.17 -7.87
N PRO A 259 20.72 -1.66 -9.05
CA PRO A 259 20.23 -2.46 -10.18
C PRO A 259 21.21 -3.48 -10.76
N GLY A 260 22.51 -3.44 -10.39
CA GLY A 260 23.48 -4.49 -10.71
C GLY A 260 23.57 -5.62 -9.67
N ASN A 261 22.82 -5.52 -8.56
CA ASN A 261 22.78 -6.51 -7.47
C ASN A 261 21.32 -6.87 -7.10
N ARG A 262 20.37 -5.91 -7.13
CA ARG A 262 18.92 -6.06 -6.81
C ARG A 262 18.01 -4.98 -7.43
N ILE A 263 16.74 -5.35 -7.63
CA ILE A 263 15.65 -4.55 -8.25
C ILE A 263 15.40 -3.20 -7.56
N GLU A 264 15.13 -2.17 -8.36
CA GLU A 264 14.67 -0.87 -7.88
C GLU A 264 13.29 -0.97 -7.21
N GLY A 265 13.20 -0.56 -5.94
CA GLY A 265 11.98 -0.65 -5.14
C GLY A 265 11.82 -1.94 -4.32
N TRP A 266 12.67 -2.95 -4.50
CA TRP A 266 12.67 -4.14 -3.65
C TRP A 266 12.93 -3.81 -2.18
N ASN A 267 13.88 -2.92 -1.91
CA ASN A 267 14.16 -2.45 -0.55
C ASN A 267 12.93 -1.79 0.09
N LYS A 268 12.25 -0.91 -0.66
CA LYS A 268 11.01 -0.26 -0.22
C LYS A 268 9.96 -1.32 0.16
N TYR A 269 9.76 -2.30 -0.71
CA TYR A 269 8.86 -3.42 -0.46
C TYR A 269 9.20 -4.18 0.83
N LEU A 270 10.46 -4.57 1.03
CA LEU A 270 10.90 -5.31 2.22
C LEU A 270 10.67 -4.51 3.52
N ILE A 271 10.97 -3.21 3.51
CA ILE A 271 10.76 -2.34 4.68
C ILE A 271 9.28 -2.25 5.02
N ILE A 272 8.42 -2.00 4.02
CA ILE A 272 6.96 -1.93 4.21
C ILE A 272 6.41 -3.28 4.68
N LEU A 273 6.84 -4.39 4.08
CA LEU A 273 6.41 -5.74 4.44
C LEU A 273 6.78 -6.07 5.89
N LEU A 274 8.02 -5.78 6.30
CA LEU A 274 8.46 -5.99 7.67
C LEU A 274 7.63 -5.14 8.64
N TRP A 275 7.43 -3.86 8.34
CA TRP A 275 6.61 -2.99 9.19
C TRP A 275 5.15 -3.45 9.24
N TYR A 276 4.60 -3.94 8.13
CA TYR A 276 3.27 -4.51 8.06
C TYR A 276 3.12 -5.73 8.98
N THR A 277 4.09 -6.66 8.98
CA THR A 277 4.06 -7.80 9.90
C THR A 277 4.12 -7.37 11.37
N VAL A 278 4.93 -6.35 11.70
CA VAL A 278 4.98 -5.76 13.04
C VAL A 278 3.63 -5.12 13.39
N ALA A 279 3.00 -4.41 12.45
CA ALA A 279 1.71 -3.76 12.66
C ALA A 279 0.58 -4.77 12.91
N VAL A 280 0.48 -5.81 12.07
CA VAL A 280 -0.52 -6.88 12.23
C VAL A 280 -0.33 -7.61 13.56
N THR A 281 0.90 -7.96 13.92
CA THR A 281 1.18 -8.66 15.19
C THR A 281 0.90 -7.78 16.40
N MET A 282 1.23 -6.49 16.35
CA MET A 282 0.95 -5.53 17.40
C MET A 282 -0.57 -5.34 17.61
N GLU A 283 -1.33 -5.17 16.53
CA GLU A 283 -2.78 -5.03 16.58
C GLU A 283 -3.46 -6.32 17.07
N LEU A 284 -2.99 -7.49 16.63
CA LEU A 284 -3.49 -8.78 17.14
C LEU A 284 -3.21 -8.93 18.65
N ALA A 285 -2.01 -8.56 19.10
CA ALA A 285 -1.67 -8.54 20.52
C ALA A 285 -2.56 -7.58 21.31
N MET A 286 -2.89 -6.41 20.75
CA MET A 286 -3.82 -5.46 21.35
C MET A 286 -5.25 -6.01 21.40
N LEU A 287 -5.72 -6.68 20.35
CA LEU A 287 -7.03 -7.34 20.31
C LEU A 287 -7.16 -8.40 21.41
N ILE A 288 -6.15 -9.26 21.59
CA ILE A 288 -6.12 -10.28 22.64
C ILE A 288 -6.19 -9.61 24.03
N ARG A 289 -5.45 -8.52 24.22
CA ARG A 289 -5.46 -7.77 25.50
C ARG A 289 -6.80 -7.08 25.77
N ARG A 290 -7.45 -6.50 24.75
CA ARG A 290 -8.78 -5.87 24.87
C ARG A 290 -9.87 -6.89 25.12
N GLY A 291 -9.86 -8.02 24.41
CA GLY A 291 -10.79 -9.13 24.61
C GLY A 291 -10.77 -9.67 26.04
N SER A 292 -9.58 -9.71 26.66
CA SER A 292 -9.44 -10.10 28.07
C SER A 292 -10.05 -9.11 29.07
N ARG A 293 -10.29 -7.84 28.70
CA ARG A 293 -10.94 -6.83 29.57
C ARG A 293 -12.47 -6.93 29.52
N ARG A 294 -13.05 -7.34 28.38
CA ARG A 294 -14.51 -7.38 28.16
C ARG A 294 -15.17 -8.58 28.85
N ASP A 295 -14.45 -9.68 29.02
CA ASP A 295 -14.95 -10.89 29.66
C ASP A 295 -14.74 -10.83 31.19
N ARG A 296 -15.80 -10.54 31.95
CA ARG A 296 -15.71 -10.21 33.39
C ARG A 296 -15.26 -11.41 34.24
N ASN A 297 -15.59 -12.64 33.82
CA ASN A 297 -15.32 -13.91 34.54
C ASN A 297 -14.82 -15.11 33.69
N GLY A 298 -14.65 -14.98 32.37
CA GLY A 298 -14.29 -16.11 31.53
C GLY A 298 -12.86 -16.65 31.69
N ARG A 299 -12.66 -17.90 31.23
CA ARG A 299 -11.38 -18.63 31.26
C ARG A 299 -10.23 -17.85 30.61
N ARG A 300 -10.53 -17.00 29.62
CA ARG A 300 -9.56 -16.16 28.89
C ARG A 300 -8.86 -15.12 29.79
N LYS A 301 -9.60 -14.50 30.72
CA LYS A 301 -9.04 -13.55 31.70
C LYS A 301 -8.08 -14.23 32.69
N ARG A 302 -8.34 -15.50 33.04
CA ARG A 302 -7.46 -16.29 33.92
C ARG A 302 -6.14 -16.63 33.23
N MET A 303 -6.16 -17.04 31.96
CA MET A 303 -4.93 -17.27 31.18
C MET A 303 -4.11 -16.00 31.01
N VAL A 304 -4.73 -14.88 30.60
CA VAL A 304 -4.01 -13.62 30.41
C VAL A 304 -3.44 -13.11 31.74
N LYS A 305 -4.18 -13.21 32.85
CA LYS A 305 -3.65 -12.89 34.19
C LYS A 305 -2.57 -13.86 34.65
N ALA A 306 -2.57 -15.12 34.23
CA ALA A 306 -1.50 -16.08 34.57
C ALA A 306 -0.22 -15.73 33.79
N PHE A 307 -0.33 -15.54 32.47
CA PHE A 307 0.76 -15.12 31.60
C PHE A 307 1.39 -13.80 32.07
N TRP A 308 0.56 -12.79 32.38
CA TRP A 308 1.05 -11.49 32.88
C TRP A 308 1.63 -11.53 34.30
N ARG A 309 1.15 -12.43 35.16
CA ARG A 309 1.71 -12.60 36.51
C ARG A 309 3.10 -13.20 36.47
N VAL A 310 3.35 -14.14 35.56
CA VAL A 310 4.65 -14.79 35.37
C VAL A 310 5.62 -13.86 34.65
N ALA A 311 5.19 -13.18 33.59
CA ALA A 311 6.11 -12.44 32.73
C ALA A 311 6.45 -11.00 33.19
N VAL A 312 5.61 -10.31 34.00
CA VAL A 312 5.68 -8.82 34.03
C VAL A 312 5.65 -8.16 35.42
N ARG A 313 5.54 -8.88 36.55
CA ARG A 313 5.33 -8.22 37.87
C ARG A 313 6.45 -7.29 38.36
N ARG A 314 7.72 -7.50 37.99
CA ARG A 314 8.87 -6.68 38.47
C ARG A 314 9.22 -5.48 37.58
N VAL A 315 8.76 -5.44 36.33
CA VAL A 315 9.27 -4.50 35.30
C VAL A 315 8.29 -3.33 35.04
N ILE A 316 7.06 -3.39 35.57
CA ILE A 316 5.90 -2.54 35.17
C ILE A 316 6.07 -1.04 35.39
N ARG A 317 6.87 -0.58 36.37
CA ARG A 317 6.92 0.86 36.68
C ARG A 317 7.74 1.64 35.64
N HIS A 318 8.90 1.12 35.22
CA HIS A 318 9.69 1.69 34.13
C HIS A 318 9.13 1.36 32.74
N LEU A 319 8.52 0.18 32.57
CA LEU A 319 7.96 -0.27 31.29
C LEU A 319 6.79 0.57 30.79
N LYS A 320 6.07 1.28 31.68
CA LYS A 320 4.97 2.17 31.29
C LYS A 320 5.47 3.38 30.49
N TRP A 321 6.57 3.98 30.92
CA TRP A 321 7.15 5.13 30.23
C TRP A 321 7.75 4.66 28.90
N VAL A 322 8.57 3.60 28.93
CA VAL A 322 9.16 2.97 27.74
C VAL A 322 8.09 2.55 26.72
N GLY A 323 6.98 1.96 27.17
CA GLY A 323 5.89 1.52 26.29
C GLY A 323 5.21 2.67 25.53
N HIS A 324 5.17 3.88 26.09
CA HIS A 324 4.64 5.04 25.37
C HIS A 324 5.61 5.51 24.29
N TYR A 325 6.91 5.61 24.59
CA TYR A 325 7.92 5.93 23.59
C TYR A 325 7.95 4.91 22.46
N VAL A 326 7.88 3.63 22.78
CA VAL A 326 7.82 2.55 21.78
C VAL A 326 6.58 2.71 20.89
N LEU A 327 5.41 3.02 21.46
CA LEU A 327 4.20 3.23 20.67
C LEU A 327 4.27 4.50 19.80
N THR A 328 4.84 5.58 20.32
CA THR A 328 5.06 6.81 19.52
C THR A 328 6.05 6.57 18.39
N ILE A 329 7.15 5.87 18.64
CA ILE A 329 8.12 5.46 17.61
C ILE A 329 7.44 4.56 16.58
N TYR A 330 6.56 3.66 17.00
CA TYR A 330 5.78 2.83 16.08
C TYR A 330 4.86 3.65 15.16
N TYR A 331 4.12 4.62 15.70
CA TYR A 331 3.26 5.46 14.85
C TYR A 331 4.08 6.36 13.91
N LEU A 332 5.14 7.00 14.42
CA LEU A 332 6.00 7.88 13.63
C LEU A 332 6.80 7.11 12.58
N GLY A 333 7.29 5.91 12.92
CA GLY A 333 7.98 5.02 11.99
C GLY A 333 7.07 4.56 10.86
N GLY A 334 5.82 4.17 11.17
CA GLY A 334 4.84 3.81 10.15
C GLY A 334 4.53 4.96 9.19
N ILE A 335 4.25 6.15 9.73
CA ILE A 335 4.02 7.36 8.92
C ILE A 335 5.26 7.71 8.08
N GLY A 336 6.46 7.64 8.66
CA GLY A 336 7.71 7.95 7.98
C GLY A 336 7.99 7.01 6.81
N ILE A 337 7.82 5.70 7.00
CA ILE A 337 7.97 4.69 5.94
C ILE A 337 6.94 4.92 4.83
N CYS A 338 5.68 5.18 5.19
CA CYS A 338 4.63 5.46 4.21
C CYS A 338 4.94 6.76 3.44
N MET A 339 5.29 7.85 4.11
CA MET A 339 5.65 9.13 3.48
C MET A 339 6.81 8.97 2.49
N TRP A 340 7.88 8.28 2.90
CA TRP A 340 8.99 7.97 2.02
C TRP A 340 8.55 7.19 0.77
N THR A 341 7.69 6.17 0.95
CA THR A 341 7.14 5.38 -0.15
C THR A 341 6.32 6.23 -1.12
N VAL A 342 5.43 7.10 -0.60
CA VAL A 342 4.61 7.99 -1.44
C VAL A 342 5.47 8.91 -2.28
N VAL A 343 6.46 9.57 -1.67
CA VAL A 343 7.32 10.52 -2.36
C VAL A 343 8.16 9.83 -3.43
N GLU A 344 8.80 8.72 -3.10
CA GLU A 344 9.67 8.01 -4.04
C GLU A 344 8.89 7.36 -5.20
N SER A 345 7.78 6.68 -4.91
CA SER A 345 6.96 6.07 -5.97
C SER A 345 6.24 7.13 -6.81
N GLY A 346 5.84 8.25 -6.21
CA GLY A 346 5.28 9.39 -6.94
C GLY A 346 6.30 10.01 -7.89
N LYS A 347 7.49 10.37 -7.39
CA LYS A 347 8.58 10.92 -8.21
C LYS A 347 8.98 9.96 -9.34
N TYR A 348 9.09 8.68 -9.03
CA TYR A 348 9.49 7.67 -10.01
C TYR A 348 8.48 7.57 -11.15
N VAL A 349 7.17 7.43 -10.83
CA VAL A 349 6.13 7.29 -11.87
C VAL A 349 5.98 8.59 -12.67
N SER A 350 6.03 9.76 -12.02
CA SER A 350 6.01 11.04 -12.73
C SER A 350 7.20 11.17 -13.68
N GLY A 351 8.43 10.93 -13.21
CA GLY A 351 9.62 11.02 -14.06
C GLY A 351 9.61 10.03 -15.22
N LEU A 352 9.11 8.81 -15.00
CA LEU A 352 8.98 7.82 -16.07
C LEU A 352 7.97 8.25 -17.13
N ARG A 353 6.82 8.80 -16.74
CA ARG A 353 5.81 9.33 -17.66
C ARG A 353 6.32 10.54 -18.43
N ASP A 354 6.97 11.47 -17.74
CA ASP A 354 7.55 12.68 -18.35
C ASP A 354 8.59 12.30 -19.40
N TRP A 355 9.44 11.31 -19.09
CA TRP A 355 10.39 10.76 -20.05
C TRP A 355 9.69 10.11 -21.25
N VAL A 356 8.69 9.24 -21.05
CA VAL A 356 7.97 8.59 -22.16
C VAL A 356 7.32 9.63 -23.07
N GLN A 357 6.71 10.67 -22.50
CA GLN A 357 6.12 11.77 -23.25
C GLN A 357 7.16 12.52 -24.10
N GLY A 358 8.37 12.71 -23.59
CA GLY A 358 9.48 13.35 -24.31
C GLY A 358 10.22 12.44 -25.30
N SER A 359 10.13 11.12 -25.13
CA SER A 359 10.93 10.14 -25.89
C SER A 359 10.59 10.07 -27.39
N GLY A 360 9.36 10.46 -27.76
CA GLY A 360 8.84 10.38 -29.14
C GLY A 360 8.47 8.97 -29.60
N TRP A 361 8.44 7.98 -28.70
CA TRP A 361 8.01 6.62 -29.03
C TRP A 361 6.50 6.46 -29.11
N LEU A 362 5.79 7.19 -28.24
CA LEU A 362 4.35 7.07 -28.08
C LEU A 362 3.60 7.52 -29.34
N GLU A 363 2.66 6.69 -29.77
CA GLU A 363 1.66 7.05 -30.78
C GLU A 363 0.76 8.15 -30.23
N ARG A 364 0.69 9.26 -30.97
CA ARG A 364 -0.14 10.41 -30.59
C ARG A 364 -1.55 10.22 -31.14
N ASN A 365 -2.55 10.69 -30.40
CA ASN A 365 -3.92 10.67 -30.86
C ASN A 365 -4.15 11.63 -32.05
N GLN A 366 -5.38 11.67 -32.58
CA GLN A 366 -5.78 12.54 -33.70
C GLN A 366 -5.51 14.05 -33.44
N TYR A 367 -5.36 14.45 -32.18
CA TYR A 367 -5.06 15.83 -31.76
C TYR A 367 -3.57 16.06 -31.44
N GLY A 368 -2.70 15.07 -31.69
CA GLY A 368 -1.27 15.16 -31.39
C GLY A 368 -0.93 15.05 -29.90
N LEU A 369 -1.88 14.62 -29.07
CA LEU A 369 -1.75 14.49 -27.61
C LEU A 369 -1.42 13.05 -27.20
N ASN A 370 -0.80 12.93 -26.03
CA ASN A 370 -0.52 11.65 -25.37
C ASN A 370 -1.86 11.03 -24.90
N PRO A 371 -2.26 9.84 -25.40
CA PRO A 371 -3.50 9.18 -24.96
C PRO A 371 -3.53 8.84 -23.46
N GLU A 372 -2.39 8.63 -22.81
CA GLU A 372 -2.30 8.37 -21.36
C GLU A 372 -2.53 9.61 -20.49
N ASN A 373 -2.53 10.80 -21.09
CA ASN A 373 -2.87 12.05 -20.41
C ASN A 373 -4.37 12.38 -20.52
N ASP A 374 -5.13 11.60 -21.28
CA ASP A 374 -6.59 11.71 -21.33
C ASP A 374 -7.21 10.90 -20.18
N ALA A 375 -7.90 11.57 -19.26
CA ALA A 375 -8.51 10.96 -18.08
C ALA A 375 -9.90 10.33 -18.34
N THR A 376 -10.32 10.23 -19.61
CA THR A 376 -11.66 9.77 -19.98
C THR A 376 -11.79 8.27 -20.23
N SER A 377 -10.68 7.51 -20.19
CA SER A 377 -10.74 6.06 -20.42
C SER A 377 -11.52 5.33 -19.33
N PHE A 378 -12.24 4.26 -19.72
CA PHE A 378 -13.10 3.51 -18.81
C PHE A 378 -12.35 2.96 -17.59
N GLY A 379 -11.12 2.46 -17.78
CA GLY A 379 -10.28 1.94 -16.70
C GLY A 379 -9.85 3.02 -15.69
N GLN A 380 -9.79 4.29 -16.11
CA GLN A 380 -9.49 5.42 -15.22
C GLN A 380 -10.70 5.88 -14.41
N LEU A 381 -11.89 5.78 -14.96
CA LEU A 381 -13.13 6.19 -14.29
C LEU A 381 -13.42 5.34 -13.04
N VAL A 382 -13.11 4.04 -13.07
CA VAL A 382 -13.40 3.13 -11.93
C VAL A 382 -12.69 3.57 -10.64
N PRO A 383 -11.35 3.77 -10.61
CA PRO A 383 -10.69 4.34 -9.44
C PRO A 383 -11.22 5.71 -9.05
N ILE A 384 -11.49 6.60 -10.01
CA ILE A 384 -11.99 7.96 -9.75
C ILE A 384 -13.33 7.90 -9.00
N PHE A 385 -14.30 7.15 -9.52
CA PHE A 385 -15.60 6.99 -8.86
C PHE A 385 -15.50 6.27 -7.52
N THR A 386 -14.62 5.26 -7.40
CA THR A 386 -14.38 4.58 -6.12
C THR A 386 -13.80 5.56 -5.09
N SER A 387 -12.92 6.48 -5.50
CA SER A 387 -12.40 7.52 -4.61
C SER A 387 -13.47 8.57 -4.23
N ALA A 388 -14.42 8.86 -5.12
CA ALA A 388 -15.56 9.73 -4.81
C ALA A 388 -16.46 9.14 -3.71
N LEU A 389 -16.54 7.81 -3.57
CA LEU A 389 -17.25 7.16 -2.45
C LEU A 389 -16.66 7.56 -1.09
N ILE A 390 -15.36 7.88 -1.02
CA ILE A 390 -14.73 8.37 0.21
C ILE A 390 -15.38 9.69 0.64
N LEU A 391 -15.69 10.59 -0.30
CA LEU A 391 -16.39 11.84 -0.01
C LEU A 391 -17.83 11.60 0.46
N PHE A 392 -18.53 10.62 -0.10
CA PHE A 392 -19.87 10.26 0.41
C PHE A 392 -19.81 9.72 1.82
N THR A 393 -18.85 8.83 2.14
CA THR A 393 -18.66 8.35 3.52
C THR A 393 -18.33 9.49 4.49
N LEU A 394 -17.59 10.50 4.02
CA LEU A 394 -17.30 11.70 4.79
C LEU A 394 -18.58 12.48 5.12
N LEU A 395 -19.39 12.76 4.10
CA LEU A 395 -20.65 13.49 4.25
C LEU A 395 -21.63 12.74 5.15
N GLU A 396 -21.70 11.41 5.05
CA GLU A 396 -22.53 10.57 5.90
C GLU A 396 -22.09 10.64 7.38
N MET A 397 -20.79 10.56 7.64
CA MET A 397 -20.25 10.70 9.01
C MET A 397 -20.53 12.09 9.60
N PHE A 398 -20.41 13.15 8.80
CA PHE A 398 -20.76 14.50 9.24
C PHE A 398 -22.25 14.65 9.50
N SER A 399 -23.10 14.14 8.61
CA SER A 399 -24.56 14.16 8.75
C SER A 399 -25.01 13.45 10.03
N CYS A 400 -24.48 12.24 10.29
CA CYS A 400 -24.76 11.51 11.53
C CYS A 400 -24.37 12.30 12.78
N LYS A 401 -23.23 12.99 12.75
CA LYS A 401 -22.76 13.80 13.90
C LYS A 401 -23.61 15.07 14.10
N LEU A 402 -24.05 15.71 13.02
CA LEU A 402 -24.96 16.86 13.07
C LEU A 402 -26.31 16.43 13.67
N LEU A 403 -26.90 15.35 13.18
CA LEU A 403 -28.16 14.80 13.69
C LEU A 403 -28.09 14.44 15.18
N LEU A 404 -26.96 13.85 15.64
CA LEU A 404 -26.73 13.57 17.07
C LEU A 404 -26.41 14.81 17.92
N SER A 405 -26.13 15.95 17.28
CA SER A 405 -25.84 17.21 17.97
C SER A 405 -27.08 18.09 18.13
N TYR A 406 -28.15 17.85 17.36
CA TYR A 406 -29.45 18.44 17.65
C TYR A 406 -30.04 17.78 18.91
N PRO A 407 -30.26 18.54 20.00
CA PRO A 407 -31.02 18.03 21.12
C PRO A 407 -32.45 17.75 20.62
N LEU A 408 -32.90 16.50 20.77
CA LEU A 408 -34.32 16.14 20.71
C LEU A 408 -35.05 16.92 21.81
N HIS A 409 -35.40 18.17 21.52
CA HIS A 409 -36.21 19.03 22.38
C HIS A 409 -37.71 18.75 22.22
N LEU A 410 -38.07 17.71 21.45
CA LEU A 410 -39.44 17.29 21.18
C LEU A 410 -39.69 15.90 21.77
N ARG A 411 -39.72 15.79 23.10
CA ARG A 411 -40.50 14.74 23.78
C ARG A 411 -40.81 15.12 25.23
N SER A 412 -41.96 15.79 25.43
CA SER A 412 -42.94 15.51 26.49
C SER A 412 -43.83 16.73 26.78
N THR A 413 -44.71 17.07 25.84
CA THR A 413 -45.98 17.76 26.17
C THR A 413 -47.05 17.30 25.19
N SER A 414 -47.60 16.09 25.39
CA SER A 414 -48.96 15.76 24.97
C SER A 414 -49.42 14.45 25.62
N ASN A 415 -50.42 14.61 26.49
CA ASN A 415 -51.41 13.67 27.04
C ASN A 415 -50.97 12.62 28.04
#